data_AF-F3Z3D6-F1
#
_entry.id   AF-F3Z3D6-F1
#
_cell.length_a   1.000
_cell.length_b   1.000
_cell.length_c   1.000
_cell.angle_alpha   90.00
_cell.angle_beta   90.00
_cell.angle_gamma   90.00
#
_symmetry.space_group_name_H-M   'P 1'
#
loop_
_entity.id
_entity.type
_entity.pdbx_description
1 polymer ?
#
loop_
_entity_poly.entity_id
_entity_poly.type
_entity_poly.pdbx_seq_one_letter_code
_entity_poly.pdbx_strand_id
1 'polypeptide(L)'
;MKIAFTGTSSTGKTTTANHLKANGVLKKLGLELISPPNTRAGLTQQIDELSDFDRLRYQDQRFREKLLLEEPQTNFLVERSFVDLLAYRCSFSPSPSQSEIDMHIKLSKEYTLHFFFPFGVIPYEPDGKRPSDRYSHAISRMIQEILETHNIDYVPLKTPSIEERCDIIFKEISKFK
;
A
#
# COMPACT_ATOMS: atom_id res chain seq x y z
N MET A 1 3.07 -17.08 -2.27
CA MET A 1 2.31 -16.10 -3.05
C MET A 1 2.16 -14.83 -2.23
N LYS A 2 2.82 -13.74 -2.64
CA LYS A 2 2.78 -12.46 -1.92
C LYS A 2 1.91 -11.48 -2.71
N ILE A 3 0.82 -10.97 -2.13
CA ILE A 3 -0.11 -10.03 -2.76
C ILE A 3 -0.05 -8.71 -2.02
N ALA A 4 -0.02 -7.59 -2.74
CA ALA A 4 0.01 -6.27 -2.13
C ALA A 4 -1.16 -5.39 -2.56
N PHE A 5 -1.81 -4.72 -1.61
CA PHE A 5 -2.71 -3.60 -1.90
C PHE A 5 -1.92 -2.31 -1.87
N THR A 6 -1.90 -1.57 -2.98
CA THR A 6 -1.15 -0.31 -3.12
C THR A 6 -2.09 0.85 -3.40
N GLY A 7 -1.78 2.03 -2.87
CA GLY A 7 -2.53 3.26 -3.07
C GLY A 7 -2.49 4.17 -1.84
N THR A 8 -2.92 5.41 -2.00
CA THR A 8 -2.85 6.41 -0.92
C THR A 8 -3.85 6.15 0.22
N SER A 9 -3.74 6.92 1.31
CA SER A 9 -4.72 6.82 2.39
C SER A 9 -6.14 7.14 1.86
N SER A 10 -7.17 6.57 2.51
CA SER A 10 -8.58 6.72 2.10
C SER A 10 -9.04 6.08 0.79
N THR A 11 -8.23 5.25 0.11
CA THR A 11 -8.67 4.56 -1.12
C THR A 11 -9.44 3.26 -0.90
N GLY A 12 -9.83 2.94 0.34
CA GLY A 12 -10.64 1.76 0.67
C GLY A 12 -9.88 0.43 0.81
N LYS A 13 -8.54 0.43 0.75
CA LYS A 13 -7.69 -0.78 0.93
C LYS A 13 -8.06 -1.59 2.18
N THR A 14 -8.06 -0.95 3.34
CA THR A 14 -8.36 -1.61 4.62
C THR A 14 -9.77 -2.16 4.66
N THR A 15 -10.73 -1.41 4.13
CA THR A 15 -12.12 -1.86 4.02
C THR A 15 -12.22 -3.11 3.14
N THR A 16 -11.58 -3.11 1.97
CA THR A 16 -11.55 -4.27 1.06
C THR A 16 -10.84 -5.46 1.68
N ALA A 17 -9.68 -5.28 2.31
CA ALA A 17 -8.93 -6.36 2.95
C ALA A 17 -9.74 -7.02 4.09
N ASN A 18 -10.38 -6.22 4.92
CA ASN A 18 -11.26 -6.70 5.98
C ASN A 18 -12.49 -7.41 5.43
N HIS A 19 -13.08 -6.92 4.34
CA HIS A 19 -14.22 -7.57 3.70
C HIS A 19 -13.83 -8.94 3.13
N LEU A 20 -12.69 -9.05 2.45
CA LEU A 20 -12.17 -10.34 1.96
C LEU A 20 -11.89 -11.33 3.10
N LYS A 21 -11.33 -10.84 4.21
CA LYS A 21 -11.07 -11.64 5.41
C LYS A 21 -12.38 -12.14 6.05
N ALA A 22 -13.33 -11.24 6.28
CA ALA A 22 -14.62 -11.54 6.91
C ALA A 22 -15.45 -12.54 6.12
N ASN A 23 -15.41 -12.46 4.78
CA ASN A 23 -16.13 -13.39 3.89
C ASN A 23 -15.35 -14.69 3.60
N GLY A 24 -14.24 -14.94 4.31
CA GLY A 24 -13.42 -16.15 4.15
C GLY A 24 -12.72 -16.27 2.80
N VAL A 25 -12.69 -15.21 1.98
CA VAL A 25 -12.06 -15.22 0.66
C VAL A 25 -10.55 -15.43 0.79
N LEU A 26 -9.89 -14.76 1.73
CA LEU A 26 -8.45 -14.94 1.96
C LEU A 26 -8.12 -16.38 2.37
N LYS A 27 -8.94 -16.99 3.25
CA LYS A 27 -8.81 -18.40 3.62
C LYS A 27 -8.97 -19.32 2.40
N LYS A 28 -9.98 -19.08 1.56
CA LYS A 28 -10.16 -19.81 0.29
C LYS A 28 -8.96 -19.65 -0.62
N LEU A 29 -8.34 -18.47 -0.65
CA LEU A 29 -7.14 -18.17 -1.45
C LEU A 29 -5.83 -18.69 -0.83
N GLY A 30 -5.85 -19.21 0.39
CA GLY A 30 -4.65 -19.65 1.11
C GLY A 30 -3.74 -18.48 1.52
N LEU A 31 -4.32 -17.30 1.74
CA LEU A 31 -3.59 -16.08 2.10
C LEU A 31 -3.90 -15.67 3.54
N GLU A 32 -2.86 -15.25 4.26
CA GLU A 32 -3.00 -14.53 5.52
C GLU A 32 -3.03 -13.01 5.29
N LEU A 33 -3.92 -12.29 5.97
CA LEU A 33 -3.86 -10.82 5.97
C LEU A 33 -2.82 -10.37 7.00
N ILE A 34 -1.74 -9.78 6.52
CA ILE A 34 -0.78 -9.10 7.39
C ILE A 34 -0.96 -7.59 7.20
N SER A 35 -1.29 -6.91 8.31
CA SER A 35 -1.35 -5.46 8.34
C SER A 35 -0.14 -4.98 9.13
N PRO A 36 0.64 -4.00 8.61
CA PRO A 36 1.65 -3.35 9.42
C PRO A 36 1.00 -2.86 10.72
N PRO A 37 1.68 -2.95 11.87
CA PRO A 37 1.14 -2.34 13.08
C PRO A 37 0.79 -0.88 12.78
N ASN A 38 -0.38 -0.44 13.25
CA ASN A 38 -0.76 0.97 13.19
C ASN A 38 0.11 1.74 14.20
N THR A 39 1.41 1.86 13.92
CA THR A 39 2.37 2.65 14.67
C THR A 39 2.14 4.14 14.40
N ARG A 40 0.91 4.60 14.66
CA ARG A 40 0.68 5.97 15.16
C ARG A 40 1.02 6.07 16.65
N ALA A 41 1.27 4.93 17.32
CA ALA A 41 1.79 4.87 18.67
C ALA A 41 3.14 5.60 18.74
N GLY A 42 3.12 6.89 19.06
CA GLY A 42 4.29 7.77 19.13
C GLY A 42 4.19 9.06 18.32
N LEU A 43 3.27 9.16 17.35
CA LEU A 43 3.00 10.40 16.63
C LEU A 43 1.91 11.19 17.35
N THR A 44 2.32 12.21 18.11
CA THR A 44 1.41 13.17 18.78
C THR A 44 0.85 14.21 17.81
N GLN A 45 1.42 14.32 16.60
CA GLN A 45 1.09 15.29 15.56
C GLN A 45 0.67 14.61 14.26
N GLN A 46 -0.05 15.33 13.40
CA GLN A 46 -0.34 14.80 12.06
C GLN A 46 0.96 14.63 11.27
N ILE A 47 1.02 13.65 10.37
CA ILE A 47 2.20 13.45 9.48
C ILE A 47 2.51 14.74 8.70
N ASP A 48 1.47 15.51 8.36
CA ASP A 48 1.55 16.78 7.66
C ASP A 48 2.18 17.91 8.51
N GLU A 49 2.34 17.72 9.82
CA GLU A 49 2.92 18.67 10.78
C GLU A 49 4.36 18.29 11.21
N LEU A 50 4.83 17.10 10.83
CA LEU A 50 6.18 16.65 11.15
C LEU A 50 7.25 17.44 10.38
N SER A 51 8.40 17.67 11.02
CA SER A 51 9.60 18.17 10.35
C SER A 51 10.09 17.18 9.28
N ASP A 52 10.82 17.66 8.27
CA ASP A 52 11.36 16.78 7.21
C ASP A 52 12.24 15.65 7.79
N PHE A 53 12.99 15.94 8.85
CA PHE A 53 13.81 14.95 9.56
C PHE A 53 12.96 13.87 10.24
N ASP A 54 11.87 14.27 10.91
CA ASP A 54 10.98 13.32 11.57
C ASP A 54 10.17 12.50 10.56
N ARG A 55 9.80 13.10 9.43
CA ARG A 55 9.17 12.37 8.31
C ARG A 55 10.10 11.32 7.74
N LEU A 56 11.37 11.66 7.50
CA LEU A 56 12.37 10.71 7.03
C LEU A 56 12.51 9.54 8.01
N ARG A 57 12.72 9.82 9.30
CA ARG A 57 12.81 8.78 10.33
C ARG A 57 11.58 7.91 10.40
N TYR A 58 10.39 8.51 10.23
CA TYR A 58 9.14 7.78 10.17
C TYR A 58 9.10 6.85 8.95
N GLN A 59 9.48 7.30 7.75
CA GLN A 59 9.52 6.42 6.57
C GLN A 59 10.52 5.27 6.74
N ASP A 60 11.73 5.54 7.27
CA ASP A 60 12.74 4.52 7.54
C ASP A 60 12.25 3.47 8.54
N GLN A 61 11.57 3.91 9.60
CA GLN A 61 10.97 3.01 10.58
C GLN A 61 9.90 2.13 9.92
N ARG A 62 9.01 2.72 9.11
CA ARG A 62 7.96 1.97 8.40
C ARG A 62 8.52 0.95 7.42
N PHE A 63 9.61 1.29 6.74
CA PHE A 63 10.33 0.36 5.87
C PHE A 63 10.89 -0.83 6.64
N ARG A 64 11.58 -0.60 7.76
CA ARG A 64 12.14 -1.66 8.60
C ARG A 64 11.05 -2.55 9.23
N GLU A 65 9.99 -1.95 9.76
CA GLU A 65 8.84 -2.67 10.33
C GLU A 65 8.20 -3.59 9.28
N LYS A 66 8.04 -3.10 8.04
CA LYS A 66 7.48 -3.89 6.93
C LYS A 66 8.38 -5.06 6.54
N LEU A 67 9.70 -4.83 6.44
CA LEU A 67 10.67 -5.90 6.17
C LEU A 67 10.58 -7.02 7.21
N LEU A 68 10.62 -6.67 8.50
CA LEU A 68 10.55 -7.65 9.58
C LEU A 68 9.20 -8.39 9.63
N LEU A 69 8.11 -7.71 9.29
CA LEU A 69 6.79 -8.32 9.23
C LEU A 69 6.65 -9.33 8.08
N GLU A 70 7.25 -9.03 6.91
CA GLU A 70 7.11 -9.83 5.70
C GLU A 70 8.13 -10.95 5.55
N GLU A 71 9.32 -10.81 6.13
CA GLU A 71 10.42 -11.78 6.04
C GLU A 71 9.99 -13.23 6.38
N PRO A 72 9.25 -13.51 7.47
CA PRO A 72 8.86 -14.89 7.80
C PRO A 72 7.66 -15.41 6.98
N GLN A 73 7.06 -14.59 6.12
CA GLN A 73 5.77 -14.85 5.51
C GLN A 73 5.90 -15.36 4.06
N THR A 74 5.19 -16.43 3.73
CA THR A 74 5.26 -17.07 2.40
C THR A 74 4.00 -16.86 1.55
N ASN A 75 2.82 -16.78 2.19
CA ASN A 75 1.52 -16.66 1.54
C ASN A 75 0.66 -15.61 2.23
N PHE A 76 0.73 -14.36 1.77
CA PHE A 76 0.06 -13.26 2.46
C PHE A 76 -0.49 -12.21 1.50
N LEU A 77 -1.47 -11.48 2.02
CA LEU A 77 -1.94 -10.21 1.50
C LEU A 77 -1.48 -9.12 2.46
N VAL A 78 -0.79 -8.09 1.95
CA VAL A 78 -0.36 -6.95 2.75
C VAL A 78 -1.02 -5.65 2.29
N GLU A 79 -1.32 -4.79 3.25
CA GLU A 79 -1.70 -3.40 2.99
C GLU A 79 -0.47 -2.50 2.86
N ARG A 80 -0.42 -1.71 1.78
CA ARG A 80 0.69 -0.85 1.34
C ARG A 80 1.89 -1.68 0.90
N SER A 81 2.27 -1.63 -0.37
CA SER A 81 3.47 -2.28 -0.89
C SER A 81 4.73 -1.41 -0.64
N PHE A 82 5.90 -1.91 -1.04
CA PHE A 82 7.12 -1.11 -1.02
C PHE A 82 7.07 0.07 -2.02
N VAL A 83 6.23 0.01 -3.06
CA VAL A 83 5.95 1.15 -3.94
C VAL A 83 5.27 2.29 -3.18
N ASP A 84 4.33 1.97 -2.28
CA ASP A 84 3.71 3.00 -1.43
C ASP A 84 4.77 3.70 -0.58
N LEU A 85 5.63 2.93 0.10
CA LEU A 85 6.69 3.50 0.94
C LEU A 85 7.63 4.39 0.13
N LEU A 86 8.03 3.97 -1.06
CA LEU A 86 8.86 4.77 -1.95
C LEU A 86 8.15 6.05 -2.40
N ALA A 87 6.88 5.98 -2.78
CA ALA A 87 6.11 7.16 -3.20
C ALA A 87 5.95 8.18 -2.06
N TYR A 88 5.68 7.70 -0.84
CA TYR A 88 5.65 8.53 0.36
C TYR A 88 7.04 9.14 0.66
N ARG A 89 8.11 8.35 0.52
CA ARG A 89 9.50 8.79 0.71
C ARG A 89 9.90 9.90 -0.27
N CYS A 90 9.59 9.74 -1.55
CA CYS A 90 9.84 10.76 -2.59
C CYS A 90 9.01 12.03 -2.41
N SER A 91 7.81 11.93 -1.80
CA SER A 91 6.90 13.07 -1.67
C SER A 91 7.18 13.96 -0.46
N PHE A 92 7.84 13.44 0.57
CA PHE A 92 7.93 14.09 1.88
C PHE A 92 9.36 14.31 2.39
N SER A 93 10.38 14.07 1.58
CA SER A 93 11.76 14.12 2.03
C SER A 93 12.71 14.45 0.88
N PRO A 94 13.98 14.82 1.18
CA PRO A 94 15.02 14.90 0.15
C PRO A 94 15.06 13.62 -0.68
N SER A 95 15.33 13.79 -1.98
CA SER A 95 15.31 12.72 -2.97
C SER A 95 16.05 11.48 -2.46
N PRO A 96 15.41 10.30 -2.45
CA PRO A 96 16.07 9.07 -2.03
C PRO A 96 17.27 8.77 -2.95
N SER A 97 18.28 8.08 -2.40
CA SER A 97 19.41 7.64 -3.23
C SER A 97 18.94 6.62 -4.26
N GLN A 98 19.68 6.46 -5.37
CA GLN A 98 19.37 5.43 -6.36
C GLN A 98 19.35 4.03 -5.72
N SER A 99 20.26 3.75 -4.78
CA SER A 99 20.29 2.48 -4.06
C SER A 99 19.05 2.23 -3.20
N GLU A 100 18.48 3.28 -2.59
CA GLU A 100 17.24 3.20 -1.83
C GLU A 100 16.06 2.93 -2.76
N ILE A 101 16.00 3.60 -3.92
CA ILE A 101 15.00 3.37 -4.97
C ILE A 101 15.08 1.91 -5.43
N ASP A 102 16.26 1.45 -5.85
CA ASP A 102 16.48 0.10 -6.37
C ASP A 102 16.08 -0.98 -5.36
N MET A 103 16.32 -0.76 -4.07
CA MET A 103 15.90 -1.67 -3.00
C MET A 103 14.37 -1.78 -2.92
N HIS A 104 13.65 -0.65 -2.94
CA HIS A 104 12.17 -0.66 -2.93
C HIS A 104 11.59 -1.32 -4.18
N ILE A 105 12.18 -1.07 -5.35
CA ILE A 105 11.75 -1.70 -6.60
C ILE A 105 11.98 -3.21 -6.55
N LYS A 106 13.17 -3.65 -6.11
CA LYS A 106 13.50 -5.07 -5.96
C LYS A 106 12.48 -5.78 -5.07
N LEU A 107 12.22 -5.23 -3.89
CA LEU A 107 11.27 -5.82 -2.93
C LEU A 107 9.83 -5.80 -3.47
N SER A 108 9.46 -4.76 -4.20
CA SER A 108 8.14 -4.70 -4.86
C SER A 108 7.99 -5.81 -5.91
N LYS A 109 9.03 -6.13 -6.66
CA LYS A 109 9.00 -7.22 -7.65
C LYS A 109 8.90 -8.62 -7.04
N GLU A 110 9.06 -8.77 -5.73
CA GLU A 110 8.81 -10.05 -5.05
C GLU A 110 7.31 -10.34 -4.85
N TYR A 111 6.44 -9.33 -4.98
CA TYR A 111 5.00 -9.57 -4.98
C TYR A 111 4.58 -10.23 -6.30
N THR A 112 3.73 -11.25 -6.17
CA THR A 112 3.09 -11.91 -7.32
C THR A 112 2.18 -10.94 -8.06
N LEU A 113 1.49 -10.06 -7.34
CA LEU A 113 0.60 -9.07 -7.92
C LEU A 113 0.34 -7.91 -6.96
N HIS A 114 0.25 -6.71 -7.53
CA HIS A 114 -0.30 -5.54 -6.84
C HIS A 114 -1.75 -5.27 -7.26
N PHE A 115 -2.60 -4.97 -6.30
CA PHE A 115 -3.89 -4.32 -6.58
C PHE A 115 -3.76 -2.85 -6.28
N PHE A 116 -3.77 -2.03 -7.33
CA PHE A 116 -3.67 -0.58 -7.21
C PHE A 116 -5.05 0.02 -6.99
N PHE A 117 -5.20 0.79 -5.92
CA PHE A 117 -6.41 1.52 -5.56
C PHE A 117 -6.19 3.00 -5.91
N PRO A 118 -6.61 3.47 -7.09
CA PRO A 118 -6.40 4.85 -7.51
C PRO A 118 -7.16 5.81 -6.59
N PHE A 119 -6.54 6.93 -6.29
CA PHE A 119 -7.23 7.99 -5.55
C PHE A 119 -8.34 8.65 -6.40
N GLY A 120 -9.43 9.05 -5.75
CA GLY A 120 -10.60 9.67 -6.40
C GLY A 120 -11.67 8.69 -6.90
N VAL A 121 -11.45 7.37 -6.82
CA VAL A 121 -12.48 6.36 -7.16
C VAL A 121 -13.56 6.28 -6.08
N ILE A 122 -13.16 6.32 -4.80
CA ILE A 122 -14.07 6.45 -3.67
C ILE A 122 -14.04 7.90 -3.22
N PRO A 123 -15.20 8.56 -3.00
CA PRO A 123 -15.25 9.90 -2.43
C PRO A 123 -14.47 10.00 -1.13
N TYR A 124 -13.61 11.00 -1.00
CA TYR A 124 -12.88 11.24 0.23
C TYR A 124 -13.83 11.81 1.30
N GLU A 125 -13.93 11.12 2.43
CA GLU A 125 -14.63 11.62 3.61
C GLU A 125 -13.60 12.05 4.68
N PRO A 126 -13.58 13.33 5.08
CA PRO A 126 -12.69 13.79 6.13
C PRO A 126 -13.08 13.18 7.48
N ASP A 127 -12.20 12.37 8.08
CA ASP A 127 -12.41 11.77 9.41
C ASP A 127 -11.59 12.46 10.52
N GLY A 128 -10.93 13.57 10.19
CA GLY A 128 -10.04 14.33 11.08
C GLY A 128 -8.76 13.58 11.48
N LYS A 129 -8.55 12.35 10.99
CA LYS A 129 -7.41 11.49 11.35
C LYS A 129 -6.47 11.26 10.18
N ARG A 130 -6.87 11.54 8.95
CA ARG A 130 -6.08 11.25 7.73
C ARG A 130 -5.47 12.53 7.16
N PRO A 131 -4.29 12.43 6.50
CA PRO A 131 -3.69 13.56 5.79
C PRO A 131 -4.72 14.22 4.88
N SER A 132 -4.58 15.54 4.73
CA SER A 132 -5.40 16.29 3.80
C SER A 132 -5.30 15.70 2.39
N ASP A 133 -6.36 15.87 1.58
CA ASP A 133 -6.37 15.45 0.17
C ASP A 133 -5.20 16.05 -0.65
N ARG A 134 -4.62 17.16 -0.15
CA ARG A 134 -3.57 17.95 -0.80
C ARG A 134 -2.46 17.14 -1.48
N TYR A 135 -2.03 16.02 -0.90
CA TYR A 135 -0.95 15.19 -1.46
C TYR A 135 -1.42 13.84 -2.03
N SER A 136 -2.68 13.46 -1.82
CA SER A 136 -3.16 12.12 -2.14
C SER A 136 -3.25 11.86 -3.65
N HIS A 137 -3.62 12.86 -4.45
CA HIS A 137 -3.56 12.74 -5.90
C HIS A 137 -2.12 12.58 -6.42
N ALA A 138 -1.18 13.40 -5.93
CA ALA A 138 0.22 13.37 -6.36
C ALA A 138 0.90 12.04 -6.00
N ILE A 139 0.72 11.56 -4.77
CA ILE A 139 1.27 10.26 -4.34
C ILE A 139 0.61 9.12 -5.12
N SER A 140 -0.71 9.17 -5.36
CA SER A 140 -1.40 8.14 -6.15
C SER A 140 -0.85 8.05 -7.57
N ARG A 141 -0.58 9.21 -8.20
CA ARG A 141 0.06 9.27 -9.51
C ARG A 141 1.47 8.71 -9.48
N MET A 142 2.25 9.08 -8.48
CA MET A 142 3.62 8.58 -8.30
C MET A 142 3.68 7.06 -8.10
N ILE A 143 2.75 6.48 -7.31
CA ILE A 143 2.61 5.03 -7.17
C ILE A 143 2.41 4.38 -8.55
N GLN A 144 1.48 4.92 -9.35
CA GLN A 144 1.22 4.40 -10.68
C GLN A 144 2.44 4.53 -11.60
N GLU A 145 3.11 5.68 -11.60
CA GLU A 145 4.34 5.92 -12.39
C GLU A 145 5.46 4.96 -12.01
N ILE A 146 5.65 4.66 -10.73
CA ILE A 146 6.62 3.67 -10.26
C ILE A 146 6.26 2.26 -10.76
N LEU A 147 4.98 1.86 -10.66
CA LEU A 147 4.52 0.55 -11.14
C LEU A 147 4.79 0.39 -12.64
N GLU A 148 4.46 1.41 -13.44
CA GLU A 148 4.61 1.41 -14.90
C GLU A 148 6.07 1.48 -15.32
N THR A 149 6.86 2.42 -14.80
CA THR A 149 8.26 2.65 -15.20
C THR A 149 9.14 1.44 -14.91
N HIS A 150 8.87 0.72 -13.82
CA HIS A 150 9.68 -0.41 -13.40
C HIS A 150 9.11 -1.76 -13.82
N ASN A 151 8.03 -1.80 -14.60
CA ASN A 151 7.33 -3.02 -15.02
C ASN A 151 7.00 -3.92 -13.82
N ILE A 152 6.33 -3.36 -12.83
CA ILE A 152 5.83 -4.10 -11.66
C ILE A 152 4.38 -4.49 -11.95
N ASP A 153 4.07 -5.78 -11.88
CA ASP A 153 2.74 -6.29 -12.21
C ASP A 153 1.67 -5.75 -11.26
N TYR A 154 0.62 -5.16 -11.84
CA TYR A 154 -0.50 -4.60 -11.08
C TYR A 154 -1.84 -4.68 -11.82
N VAL A 155 -2.92 -4.68 -11.04
CA VAL A 155 -4.31 -4.55 -11.51
C VAL A 155 -4.94 -3.30 -10.87
N PRO A 156 -5.37 -2.31 -11.66
CA PRO A 156 -6.04 -1.13 -11.14
C PRO A 156 -7.51 -1.41 -10.79
N LEU A 157 -7.91 -1.05 -9.57
CA LEU A 157 -9.28 -1.19 -9.06
C LEU A 157 -10.05 0.13 -9.24
N LYS A 158 -10.63 0.33 -10.42
CA LYS A 158 -11.30 1.58 -10.83
C LYS A 158 -12.80 1.61 -10.53
N THR A 159 -13.24 0.89 -9.49
CA THR A 159 -14.66 0.83 -9.08
C THR A 159 -14.83 1.21 -7.60
N PRO A 160 -15.86 1.99 -7.25
CA PRO A 160 -16.18 2.29 -5.86
C PRO A 160 -16.81 1.09 -5.12
N SER A 161 -17.41 0.12 -5.84
CA SER A 161 -18.05 -1.05 -5.23
C SER A 161 -17.03 -1.92 -4.51
N ILE A 162 -17.35 -2.32 -3.29
CA ILE A 162 -16.50 -3.26 -2.54
C ILE A 162 -16.63 -4.68 -3.09
N GLU A 163 -17.84 -5.06 -3.51
CA GLU A 163 -18.17 -6.36 -4.12
C GLU A 163 -17.38 -6.54 -5.42
N GLU A 164 -17.48 -5.57 -6.34
CA GLU A 164 -16.79 -5.65 -7.63
C GLU A 164 -15.26 -5.70 -7.46
N ARG A 165 -14.70 -4.95 -6.50
CA ARG A 165 -13.27 -5.06 -6.16
C ARG A 165 -12.91 -6.45 -5.67
N CYS A 166 -13.72 -7.02 -4.79
CA CYS A 166 -13.47 -8.37 -4.26
C CYS A 166 -13.54 -9.43 -5.36
N ASP A 167 -14.47 -9.29 -6.30
CA ASP A 167 -14.61 -10.19 -7.45
C ASP A 167 -13.39 -10.11 -8.38
N ILE A 168 -12.92 -8.89 -8.70
CA ILE A 168 -11.69 -8.69 -9.47
C ILE A 168 -10.51 -9.35 -8.74
N ILE A 169 -10.34 -9.06 -7.44
CA ILE A 169 -9.22 -9.60 -6.64
C ILE A 169 -9.26 -11.12 -6.63
N PHE A 170 -10.42 -11.73 -6.39
CA PHE A 170 -10.57 -13.18 -6.37
C PHE A 170 -10.25 -13.81 -7.73
N LYS A 171 -10.78 -13.23 -8.82
CA LYS A 171 -10.55 -13.70 -10.19
C LYS A 171 -9.07 -13.64 -10.56
N GLU A 172 -8.40 -12.54 -10.24
CA GLU A 172 -6.99 -12.34 -10.60
C GLU A 172 -6.07 -13.25 -9.78
N ILE A 173 -6.28 -13.38 -8.47
CA ILE A 173 -5.46 -14.29 -7.65
C ILE A 173 -5.67 -15.75 -8.04
N SER A 174 -6.89 -16.14 -8.43
CA SER A 174 -7.19 -17.52 -8.84
C SER A 174 -6.44 -17.97 -10.11
N LYS A 175 -5.84 -17.05 -10.88
CA LYS A 175 -4.99 -17.40 -12.03
C LYS A 175 -3.62 -17.97 -11.62
N PHE A 176 -3.22 -17.79 -10.36
CA PHE A 176 -1.92 -18.21 -9.83
C PHE A 176 -1.99 -19.44 -8.94
N LYS A 177 -3.15 -20.12 -8.92
CA LYS A 177 -3.39 -21.38 -8.23
C LYS A 177 -3.34 -22.54 -9.21
#